data_AF-A0A3P6EDQ3-F1
#
_entry.id   AF-A0A3P6EDQ3-F1
#
_cell.length_a   1.000
_cell.length_b   1.000
_cell.length_c   1.000
_cell.angle_alpha   90.00
_cell.angle_beta   90.00
_cell.angle_gamma   90.00
#
_symmetry.space_group_name_H-M   'P 1'
#
loop_
_entity.id
_entity.type
_entity.pdbx_description
1 polymer ?
#
loop_
_entity_poly.entity_id
_entity_poly.type
_entity_poly.pdbx_seq_one_letter_code
_entity_poly.pdbx_strand_id
1 'polypeptide(L)'
;MGWIIRNKYGIVLDCEMGRFEGRSTVEEGECTALIWAIQAAYSLGYKKVIFEGDNIQVTRCLQAASINLRLENYLITISAWKSHFHNIRGLQIPVHIC
;
A
#
# COMPACT_ATOMS: atom_id res chain seq x y z
N MET A 1 7.38 8.45 5.14
CA MET A 1 6.63 7.61 4.21
C MET A 1 7.46 6.39 3.90
N GLY A 2 7.34 5.36 4.74
CA GLY A 2 8.14 4.16 4.63
C GLY A 2 7.30 2.94 4.33
N TRP A 3 7.93 1.91 3.78
CA TRP A 3 7.34 0.58 3.72
C TRP A 3 8.38 -0.51 3.91
N ILE A 4 7.90 -1.65 4.39
CA ILE A 4 8.72 -2.82 4.65
C ILE A 4 8.03 -4.01 4.00
N ILE A 5 8.78 -4.76 3.19
CA ILE A 5 8.35 -6.02 2.61
C ILE A 5 8.91 -7.15 3.46
N ARG A 6 8.03 -8.02 3.96
CA ARG A 6 8.40 -9.16 4.79
C ARG A 6 7.89 -10.45 4.16
N ASN A 7 8.56 -11.56 4.44
CA ASN A 7 8.01 -12.86 4.13
C ASN A 7 7.02 -13.31 5.25
N LYS A 8 6.36 -14.45 5.03
CA LYS A 8 5.42 -15.04 6.01
C LYS A 8 6.04 -15.39 7.38
N TYR A 9 7.37 -15.44 7.49
CA TYR A 9 8.08 -15.71 8.74
C TYR A 9 8.47 -14.40 9.46
N GLY A 10 8.07 -13.24 8.93
CA GLY A 10 8.42 -11.93 9.48
C GLY A 10 9.83 -11.45 9.12
N ILE A 11 10.57 -12.18 8.26
CA ILE A 11 11.90 -11.76 7.82
C ILE A 11 11.73 -10.63 6.82
N VAL A 12 12.43 -9.52 7.06
CA VAL A 12 12.51 -8.38 6.15
C VAL A 12 13.24 -8.81 4.87
N LEU A 13 12.56 -8.66 3.75
CA LEU A 13 13.12 -8.91 2.42
C LEU A 13 13.61 -7.61 1.79
N ASP A 14 12.86 -6.53 2.00
CA ASP A 14 13.18 -5.21 1.47
C ASP A 14 12.53 -4.11 2.33
N CYS A 15 13.11 -2.91 2.30
CA CYS A 15 12.53 -1.72 2.91
C CYS A 15 12.99 -0.47 2.20
N GLU A 16 12.07 0.48 2.04
CA GLU A 16 12.36 1.75 1.41
C GLU A 16 11.66 2.89 2.17
N MET A 17 12.17 4.10 1.94
CA MET A 17 11.67 5.32 2.53
C MET A 17 11.82 6.45 1.50
N GLY A 18 10.75 7.20 1.30
CA GLY A 18 10.77 8.40 0.47
C GLY A 18 10.36 9.63 1.27
N ARG A 19 11.06 10.74 1.05
CA ARG A 19 10.62 12.06 1.50
C ARG A 19 9.84 12.70 0.36
N PHE A 20 8.58 13.04 0.62
CA PHE A 20 7.75 13.76 -0.33
C PHE A 20 7.34 15.09 0.30
N GLU A 21 7.76 16.19 -0.31
CA GLU A 21 7.40 17.53 0.12
C GLU A 21 6.15 17.97 -0.67
N GLY A 22 5.07 18.33 0.04
CA GLY A 22 3.84 18.83 -0.58
C GLY A 22 2.53 18.09 -0.23
N ARG A 23 2.53 17.16 0.74
CA ARG A 23 1.27 16.60 1.26
C ARG A 23 0.73 17.45 2.39
N SER A 24 -0.58 17.66 2.37
CA SER A 24 -1.28 18.53 3.30
C SER A 24 -1.82 17.78 4.52
N THR A 25 -2.03 16.46 4.41
CA THR A 25 -2.57 15.65 5.51
C THR A 25 -1.87 14.31 5.69
N VAL A 26 -2.06 13.69 6.86
CA VAL A 26 -1.52 12.38 7.22
C VAL A 26 -2.06 11.29 6.30
N GLU A 27 -3.33 11.38 5.90
CA GLU A 27 -3.99 10.40 5.03
C GLU A 27 -3.42 10.41 3.60
N GLU A 28 -3.13 11.59 3.04
CA GLU A 28 -2.43 11.71 1.75
C GLU A 28 -1.02 11.10 1.85
N GLY A 29 -0.38 11.33 3.00
CA GLY A 29 0.77 10.60 3.49
C GLY A 29 0.59 9.12 3.20
N GLU A 30 -0.17 8.46 4.06
CA GLU A 30 -0.41 7.01 4.08
C GLU A 30 -0.78 6.44 2.70
N CYS A 31 -1.73 7.07 2.01
CA CYS A 31 -2.16 6.65 0.68
C CYS A 31 -1.00 6.58 -0.32
N THR A 32 -0.07 7.51 -0.26
CA THR A 32 1.05 7.47 -1.21
C THR A 32 2.14 6.48 -0.79
N ALA A 33 2.39 6.27 0.51
CA ALA A 33 3.27 5.16 0.90
C ALA A 33 2.69 3.84 0.47
N LEU A 34 1.37 3.65 0.58
CA LEU A 34 0.70 2.47 0.05
C LEU A 34 0.93 2.33 -1.47
N ILE A 35 0.76 3.39 -2.25
CA ILE A 35 1.04 3.35 -3.70
C ILE A 35 2.49 2.95 -3.98
N TRP A 36 3.45 3.59 -3.32
CA TRP A 36 4.88 3.30 -3.51
C TRP A 36 5.23 1.87 -3.11
N ALA A 37 4.67 1.39 -2.00
CA ALA A 37 4.85 0.01 -1.55
C ALA A 37 4.26 -1.00 -2.53
N ILE A 38 3.09 -0.72 -3.13
CA ILE A 38 2.49 -1.56 -4.16
C ILE A 38 3.36 -1.58 -5.42
N GLN A 39 3.85 -0.42 -5.86
CA GLN A 39 4.71 -0.29 -7.04
C GLN A 39 6.05 -1.00 -6.85
N ALA A 40 6.69 -0.85 -5.69
CA ALA A 40 7.92 -1.55 -5.34
C ALA A 40 7.69 -3.06 -5.32
N ALA A 41 6.65 -3.53 -4.64
CA ALA A 41 6.34 -4.95 -4.58
C ALA A 41 6.08 -5.56 -5.98
N TYR A 42 5.38 -4.83 -6.85
CA TYR A 42 5.16 -5.26 -8.23
C TYR A 42 6.47 -5.31 -9.04
N SER A 43 7.32 -4.29 -8.88
CA SER A 43 8.61 -4.16 -9.58
C SER A 43 9.60 -5.25 -9.18
N LEU A 44 9.56 -5.68 -7.92
CA LEU A 44 10.32 -6.83 -7.40
C LEU A 44 9.75 -8.18 -7.86
N GLY A 45 8.66 -8.18 -8.63
CA GLY A 45 8.06 -9.37 -9.20
C GLY A 45 7.07 -10.09 -8.27
N TYR A 46 6.73 -9.52 -7.11
CA TYR A 46 5.73 -10.12 -6.23
C TYR A 46 4.33 -9.98 -6.83
N LYS A 47 3.66 -11.12 -7.00
CA LYS A 47 2.27 -11.20 -7.50
C LYS A 47 1.26 -11.53 -6.40
N LYS A 48 1.74 -11.84 -5.18
CA LYS A 48 0.96 -12.27 -4.02
C LYS A 48 1.43 -11.54 -2.77
N VAL A 49 0.66 -10.55 -2.33
CA VAL A 49 1.05 -9.65 -1.25
C VAL A 49 -0.14 -9.39 -0.33
N ILE A 50 0.13 -9.18 0.96
CA ILE A 50 -0.85 -8.65 1.91
C ILE A 50 -0.39 -7.24 2.22
N PHE A 51 -1.27 -6.25 2.08
CA PHE A 51 -0.97 -4.89 2.50
C PHE A 51 -1.46 -4.69 3.92
N GLU A 52 -0.56 -4.25 4.80
CA GLU A 52 -0.81 -3.95 6.20
C GLU A 52 -0.49 -2.48 6.47
N GLY A 53 -1.43 -1.77 7.09
CA GLY A 53 -1.27 -0.40 7.52
C GLY A 53 -2.09 -0.16 8.77
N ASP A 54 -1.67 0.79 9.60
CA ASP A 54 -2.30 1.14 10.87
C ASP A 54 -3.38 2.23 10.72
N ASN A 55 -3.48 2.87 9.55
CA ASN A 55 -4.45 3.92 9.31
C ASN A 55 -5.87 3.38 9.03
N ILE A 56 -6.71 3.43 10.08
CA ILE A 56 -8.11 3.01 10.01
C ILE A 56 -8.95 3.84 9.02
N GLN A 57 -8.62 5.11 8.79
CA GLN A 57 -9.36 5.98 7.86
C GLN A 57 -9.10 5.60 6.41
N VAL A 58 -7.83 5.33 6.05
CA VAL A 58 -7.47 4.82 4.72
C VAL A 58 -8.10 3.44 4.50
N THR A 59 -8.05 2.57 5.50
CA THR A 59 -8.71 1.26 5.44
C THR A 59 -10.22 1.40 5.20
N ARG A 60 -10.89 2.30 5.92
CA ARG A 60 -12.31 2.60 5.73
C ARG A 60 -12.60 3.20 4.35
N CYS A 61 -11.76 4.10 3.83
CA CYS A 61 -11.94 4.66 2.49
C CYS A 61 -11.73 3.64 1.36
N LEU A 62 -10.90 2.62 1.59
CA LEU A 62 -10.71 1.50 0.66
C LEU A 62 -11.84 0.47 0.73
N GLN A 63 -12.52 0.34 1.88
CA GLN A 63 -13.59 -0.63 2.12
C GLN A 63 -14.99 -0.07 1.87
N ALA A 64 -15.23 1.17 2.31
CA ALA A 64 -16.46 1.90 2.10
C ALA A 64 -16.28 2.82 0.89
N ALA A 65 -17.28 2.91 0.02
CA ALA A 65 -17.37 3.89 -1.07
C ALA A 65 -17.56 5.33 -0.53
N SER A 66 -16.75 5.71 0.48
CA SER A 66 -16.72 7.01 1.12
C SER A 66 -16.02 7.98 0.17
N ILE A 67 -16.79 8.90 -0.40
CA ILE A 67 -16.30 9.92 -1.33
C ILE A 67 -15.52 10.98 -0.53
N ASN A 68 -14.24 10.74 -0.28
CA ASN A 68 -13.31 11.81 0.05
C ASN A 68 -12.66 12.25 -1.26
N LEU A 69 -13.20 13.32 -1.88
CA LEU A 69 -12.74 13.84 -3.17
C LEU A 69 -11.23 14.13 -3.22
N ARG A 70 -10.60 14.46 -2.08
CA ARG A 70 -9.14 14.66 -2.01
C ARG A 70 -8.35 13.36 -2.14
N LEU A 71 -8.88 12.27 -1.59
CA LEU A 71 -8.25 10.95 -1.62
C LEU A 71 -8.66 10.12 -2.84
N GLU A 72 -9.69 10.55 -3.57
CA GLU A 72 -10.27 9.80 -4.70
C GLU A 72 -9.22 9.36 -5.73
N ASN A 73 -8.35 10.28 -6.16
CA ASN A 73 -7.27 9.97 -7.10
C ASN A 73 -6.32 8.89 -6.55
N TYR A 74 -5.99 8.96 -5.27
CA TYR A 74 -5.16 7.96 -4.62
C TYR A 74 -5.87 6.61 -4.54
N LEU A 75 -7.14 6.59 -4.14
CA LEU A 75 -7.95 5.37 -4.01
C LEU A 75 -8.15 4.69 -5.37
N ILE A 76 -8.43 5.45 -6.43
CA ILE A 76 -8.50 4.93 -7.81
C ILE A 76 -7.16 4.31 -8.21
N THR A 77 -6.06 5.01 -7.94
CA THR A 77 -4.71 4.52 -8.26
C THR A 77 -4.39 3.23 -7.50
N ILE A 78 -4.68 3.18 -6.20
CA ILE A 78 -4.50 1.99 -5.36
C ILE A 78 -5.35 0.83 -5.89
N SER A 79 -6.61 1.09 -6.24
CA SER A 79 -7.52 0.07 -6.79
C SER A 79 -7.03 -0.49 -8.12
N ALA A 80 -6.59 0.39 -9.04
CA ALA A 80 -5.99 0.00 -10.30
C ALA A 80 -4.75 -0.88 -10.08
N TRP A 81 -3.84 -0.47 -9.19
CA TRP A 81 -2.66 -1.26 -8.86
C TRP A 81 -2.99 -2.61 -8.22
N LYS A 82 -3.97 -2.66 -7.31
CA LYS A 82 -4.43 -3.91 -6.68
C LYS A 82 -4.88 -4.95 -7.71
N SER A 83 -5.47 -4.52 -8.83
CA SER A 83 -5.93 -5.42 -9.90
C SER A 83 -4.80 -6.24 -10.55
N HIS A 84 -3.54 -5.80 -10.42
CA HIS A 84 -2.37 -6.51 -10.96
C HIS A 84 -1.88 -7.67 -10.08
N PHE A 85 -2.43 -7.84 -8.87
CA PHE A 85 -2.07 -8.92 -7.95
C PHE A 85 -3.10 -10.05 -8.01
N HIS A 86 -2.62 -11.29 -8.03
CA HIS A 86 -3.50 -12.45 -8.16
C HIS A 86 -4.12 -12.84 -6.83
N ASN A 87 -5.42 -13.14 -6.86
CA ASN A 87 -6.18 -13.62 -5.72
C ASN A 87 -6.18 -15.18 -5.68
N ILE A 88 -5.01 -15.82 -5.52
CA ILE A 88 -4.93 -17.30 -5.49
C ILE A 88 -3.86 -17.82 -4.51
N ARG A 89 -4.28 -18.77 -3.66
CA ARG A 89 -3.54 -19.56 -2.65
C ARG A 89 -2.05 -19.80 -2.96
N GLY A 90 -1.18 -18.88 -2.56
CA GLY A 90 0.27 -19.08 -2.55
C GLY A 90 0.90 -18.16 -1.52
N LEU A 91 2.23 -18.19 -1.44
CA LEU A 91 3.00 -17.41 -0.47
C LEU A 91 2.60 -15.93 -0.52
N GLN A 92 1.98 -15.45 0.56
CA GLN A 92 1.65 -14.05 0.76
C GLN A 92 2.84 -13.35 1.42
N ILE A 93 3.22 -12.20 0.89
CA ILE A 93 4.31 -11.36 1.39
C ILE A 93 3.66 -10.11 2.02
N PRO A 94 3.69 -9.97 3.35
CA PRO A 94 3.24 -8.76 4.01
C PRO A 94 4.05 -7.54 3.58
N VAL A 95 3.34 -6.46 3.28
CA VAL A 95 3.86 -5.14 2.97
C VAL A 95 3.31 -4.20 4.04
N HIS A 96 4.17 -3.81 4.99
CA HIS A 96 3.81 -2.94 6.10
C HIS A 96 4.12 -1.49 5.74
N ILE A 97 3.20 -0.58 6.02
CA ILE A 97 3.32 0.87 5.79
C ILE A 97 3.61 1.58 7.12
N CYS A 98 4.53 2.55 7.11
CA CYS A 98 4.98 3.32 8.29
C CYS A 98 5.02 4.83 8.04
#